data_AF-A0A1F9MGL9-F1
#
_entry.id   AF-A0A1F9MGL9-F1
#
_cell.length_a   1.000
_cell.length_b   1.000
_cell.length_c   1.000
_cell.angle_alpha   90.00
_cell.angle_beta   90.00
_cell.angle_gamma   90.00
#
_symmetry.space_group_name_H-M   'P 1'
#
loop_
_entity.id
_entity.type
_entity.pdbx_description
1 polymer ?
#
loop_
_entity_poly.entity_id
_entity_poly.type
_entity_poly.pdbx_seq_one_letter_code
_entity_poly.pdbx_strand_id
1 'polypeptide(L)'
;MIAHKKEFGMGAAMFAGFWVVFIIIMSPVFEGKNILDYMDNLYNTISKKSAYFVPVVQKKAEAFNGQQISFSVKANGEQAERLIKIFEAAKATATVEGEKVKITGDMGAILANMLADADAMYKNEGKAVAEKYGYQEKQALYDIYTAAKAAVKDLNSQSKFKEAALFNNAMTKALEPAYNYYGIPAVPIAEKWGTVVISLVGYVIYTLWFGFSILFMFEGWGLKLEH
;
A
#
# COMPACT_ATOMS: atom_id res chain seq x y z
N MET A 1 -37.68 29.01 -13.59
CA MET A 1 -38.55 29.77 -12.66
C MET A 1 -38.43 29.08 -11.31
N ILE A 2 -38.06 29.77 -10.23
CA ILE A 2 -37.91 29.15 -8.90
C ILE A 2 -39.32 28.98 -8.30
N ALA A 3 -39.74 27.74 -8.05
CA ALA A 3 -41.07 27.40 -7.55
C ALA A 3 -41.21 27.73 -6.05
N HIS A 4 -40.16 27.45 -5.27
CA HIS A 4 -40.12 27.58 -3.82
C HIS A 4 -38.87 28.37 -3.41
N LYS A 5 -39.03 29.71 -3.28
CA LYS A 5 -37.90 30.65 -3.12
C LYS A 5 -37.13 30.48 -1.80
N LYS A 6 -37.80 30.03 -0.74
CA LYS A 6 -37.20 29.87 0.59
C LYS A 6 -36.26 28.67 0.62
N GLU A 7 -36.73 27.55 0.09
CA GLU A 7 -36.05 26.26 -0.04
C GLU A 7 -34.83 26.42 -0.95
N PHE A 8 -35.02 27.07 -2.11
CA PHE A 8 -33.91 27.39 -3.01
C PHE A 8 -32.86 28.29 -2.34
N GLY A 9 -33.28 29.36 -1.65
CA GLY A 9 -32.37 30.27 -0.97
C GLY A 9 -31.57 29.61 0.15
N MET A 10 -32.21 28.72 0.92
CA MET A 10 -31.57 27.92 1.96
C MET A 10 -30.55 26.94 1.37
N GLY A 11 -30.92 26.20 0.33
CA GLY A 11 -30.01 25.30 -0.39
C GLY A 11 -28.80 26.03 -0.98
N ALA A 12 -29.02 27.18 -1.63
CA ALA A 12 -27.96 28.00 -2.19
C ALA A 12 -27.01 28.56 -1.11
N ALA A 13 -27.53 29.00 0.04
CA ALA A 13 -26.71 29.45 1.16
C ALA A 13 -25.89 28.30 1.76
N MET A 14 -26.48 27.11 1.93
CA MET A 14 -25.77 25.91 2.38
C MET A 14 -24.68 25.51 1.40
N PHE A 15 -24.95 25.56 0.09
CA PHE A 15 -23.99 25.22 -0.96
C PHE A 15 -22.81 26.20 -1.00
N ALA A 16 -23.09 27.51 -0.91
CA ALA A 16 -22.04 28.52 -0.83
C ALA A 16 -21.19 28.35 0.44
N GLY A 17 -21.83 28.11 1.60
CA GLY A 17 -21.14 27.83 2.86
C GLY A 17 -20.26 26.58 2.78
N PHE A 18 -20.74 25.54 2.12
CA PHE A 18 -19.96 24.32 1.86
C PHE A 18 -18.68 24.63 1.09
N TRP A 19 -18.76 25.39 -0.01
CA TRP A 19 -17.58 25.73 -0.80
C TRP A 19 -16.58 26.59 -0.05
N VAL A 20 -17.05 27.51 0.81
CA VAL A 20 -16.15 28.28 1.69
C VAL A 20 -15.39 27.34 2.63
N VAL A 21 -16.10 26.42 3.30
CA VAL A 21 -15.47 25.43 4.19
C VAL A 21 -14.53 24.51 3.41
N PHE A 22 -14.93 24.04 2.22
CA PHE A 22 -14.09 23.21 1.37
C PHE A 22 -12.78 23.90 0.98
N ILE A 23 -12.84 25.17 0.55
CA ILE A 23 -11.65 25.96 0.21
C ILE A 23 -10.74 26.08 1.45
N ILE A 24 -11.29 26.30 2.63
CA ILE A 24 -10.51 26.35 3.88
C ILE A 24 -9.87 25.00 4.20
N ILE A 25 -10.62 23.89 4.08
CA ILE A 25 -10.12 22.53 4.31
C ILE A 25 -8.98 22.20 3.35
N MET A 26 -9.08 22.62 2.09
CA MET A 26 -8.09 22.40 1.03
C MET A 26 -6.92 23.40 1.07
N SER A 27 -7.07 24.50 1.80
CA SER A 27 -6.01 25.50 1.95
C SER A 27 -4.92 25.03 2.94
N PRO A 28 -3.67 25.48 2.81
CA PRO A 28 -2.54 25.05 3.66
C PRO A 28 -2.56 25.68 5.06
N VAL A 29 -3.75 25.92 5.63
CA VAL A 29 -3.95 26.62 6.91
C VAL A 29 -3.58 25.76 8.12
N PHE A 30 -3.43 24.43 7.94
CA PHE A 30 -3.14 23.48 9.01
C PHE A 30 -1.68 23.03 8.95
N GLU A 31 -0.80 23.74 9.66
CA GLU A 31 0.65 23.42 9.73
C GLU A 31 1.34 23.39 8.35
N GLY A 32 0.89 24.22 7.42
CA GLY A 32 1.39 24.26 6.04
C GLY A 32 0.91 23.11 5.16
N LYS A 33 0.03 22.24 5.69
CA LYS A 33 -0.67 21.18 4.99
C LYS A 33 -2.17 21.49 4.94
N ASN A 34 -2.86 20.87 3.99
CA ASN A 34 -4.32 20.87 4.03
C ASN A 34 -4.81 19.73 4.95
N ILE A 35 -6.08 19.76 5.35
CA ILE A 35 -6.66 18.74 6.24
C ILE A 35 -6.61 17.35 5.61
N LEU A 36 -6.74 17.25 4.28
CA LEU A 36 -6.72 15.98 3.56
C LEU A 36 -5.34 15.31 3.67
N ASP A 37 -4.25 16.05 3.48
CA ASP A 37 -2.89 15.55 3.67
C ASP A 37 -2.65 15.09 5.12
N TYR A 38 -3.19 15.82 6.10
CA TYR A 38 -3.09 15.45 7.51
C TYR A 38 -3.86 14.15 7.80
N MET A 39 -5.10 14.04 7.29
CA MET A 39 -5.91 12.83 7.41
C MET A 39 -5.28 11.63 6.70
N ASP A 40 -4.78 11.81 5.48
CA ASP A 40 -4.11 10.74 4.73
C ASP A 40 -2.88 10.24 5.47
N ASN A 41 -2.05 11.14 6.00
CA ASN A 41 -0.89 10.75 6.82
C ASN A 41 -1.31 10.00 8.10
N LEU A 42 -2.38 10.45 8.76
CA LEU A 42 -2.94 9.81 9.94
C LEU A 42 -3.40 8.38 9.63
N TYR A 43 -4.23 8.22 8.60
CA TYR A 43 -4.76 6.92 8.20
C TYR A 43 -3.67 5.98 7.69
N ASN A 44 -2.68 6.47 6.94
CA ASN A 44 -1.55 5.68 6.49
C ASN A 44 -0.69 5.15 7.65
N THR A 45 -0.44 6.00 8.65
CA THR A 45 0.29 5.65 9.87
C THR A 45 -0.42 4.56 10.67
N ILE A 46 -1.75 4.66 10.79
CA ILE A 46 -2.60 3.66 11.47
C ILE A 46 -2.66 2.36 10.66
N SER A 47 -2.87 2.48 9.35
CA SER A 47 -2.98 1.34 8.43
C SER A 47 -1.68 0.54 8.37
N LYS A 48 -0.53 1.23 8.40
CA LYS A 48 0.78 0.59 8.57
C LYS A 48 0.85 -0.26 9.84
N LYS A 49 0.28 0.17 10.97
CA LYS A 49 0.31 -0.70 12.15
C LYS A 49 -0.53 -1.97 11.94
N SER A 50 -1.69 -1.84 11.28
CA SER A 50 -2.61 -2.94 11.02
C SER A 50 -2.15 -3.92 9.93
N ALA A 51 -1.31 -3.49 9.00
CA ALA A 51 -0.85 -4.29 7.87
C ALA A 51 0.43 -5.09 8.15
N TYR A 52 0.90 -5.14 9.41
CA TYR A 52 2.15 -5.82 9.77
C TYR A 52 1.99 -7.35 9.87
N PHE A 53 2.02 -8.00 8.70
CA PHE A 53 1.88 -9.47 8.59
C PHE A 53 3.22 -10.19 8.39
N VAL A 54 4.35 -9.48 8.29
CA VAL A 54 5.67 -10.06 7.99
C VAL A 54 6.02 -11.26 8.89
N PRO A 55 5.86 -11.20 10.24
CA PRO A 55 6.18 -12.34 11.11
C PRO A 55 5.31 -13.58 10.85
N VAL A 56 4.04 -13.38 10.47
CA VAL A 56 3.12 -14.46 10.15
C VAL A 56 3.55 -15.18 8.87
N VAL A 57 4.02 -14.42 7.87
CA VAL A 57 4.52 -15.01 6.63
C VAL A 57 5.87 -15.70 6.84
N GLN A 58 6.77 -15.12 7.64
CA GLN A 58 8.04 -15.75 8.02
C GLN A 58 7.83 -17.13 8.63
N LYS A 59 6.92 -17.23 9.60
CA LYS A 59 6.57 -18.52 10.23
C LYS A 59 6.02 -19.55 9.23
N LYS A 60 5.26 -19.12 8.22
CA LYS A 60 4.77 -20.01 7.16
C LYS A 60 5.89 -20.45 6.22
N ALA A 61 6.90 -19.60 5.99
CA ALA A 61 8.01 -19.90 5.12
C ALA A 61 8.94 -20.98 5.68
N GLU A 62 9.04 -21.10 7.01
CA GLU A 62 9.84 -22.14 7.68
C GLU A 62 9.44 -23.56 7.27
N ALA A 63 8.17 -23.80 6.91
CA ALA A 63 7.68 -25.10 6.45
C ALA A 63 8.31 -25.57 5.12
N PHE A 64 9.03 -24.69 4.41
CA PHE A 64 9.67 -24.93 3.13
C PHE A 64 11.21 -24.93 3.22
N ASN A 65 11.75 -24.93 4.44
CA ASN A 65 13.19 -25.10 4.66
C ASN A 65 13.66 -26.47 4.12
N GLY A 66 14.72 -26.47 3.33
CA GLY A 66 15.24 -27.66 2.64
C GLY A 66 14.60 -27.89 1.26
N GLN A 67 13.49 -27.23 0.92
CA GLN A 67 12.77 -27.47 -0.32
C GLN A 67 13.44 -26.76 -1.50
N GLN A 68 13.95 -27.55 -2.46
CA GLN A 68 14.58 -27.00 -3.66
C GLN A 68 13.56 -26.52 -4.68
N ILE A 69 13.75 -25.32 -5.19
CA ILE A 69 12.96 -24.72 -6.27
C ILE A 69 13.85 -24.22 -7.40
N SER A 70 13.25 -24.08 -8.57
CA SER A 70 13.85 -23.42 -9.73
C SER A 70 12.78 -22.56 -10.39
N PHE A 71 13.10 -21.30 -10.66
CA PHE A 71 12.22 -20.41 -11.42
C PHE A 71 13.01 -19.41 -12.26
N SER A 72 12.37 -18.81 -13.26
CA SER A 72 13.01 -17.84 -14.15
C SER A 72 12.38 -16.45 -14.05
N VAL A 73 13.21 -15.41 -14.02
CA VAL A 73 12.81 -14.00 -14.00
C VAL A 73 13.27 -13.35 -15.30
N LYS A 74 12.37 -12.68 -16.04
CA LYS A 74 12.78 -11.87 -17.19
C LYS A 74 13.45 -10.59 -16.66
N ALA A 75 14.68 -10.31 -17.10
CA ALA A 75 15.44 -9.16 -16.63
C ALA A 75 16.36 -8.63 -17.75
N ASN A 76 16.55 -7.32 -17.78
CA ASN A 76 17.59 -6.69 -18.60
C ASN A 76 18.96 -6.76 -17.89
N GLY A 77 20.04 -6.32 -18.54
CA GLY A 77 21.40 -6.43 -18.02
C GLY A 77 21.56 -5.90 -16.58
N GLU A 78 21.15 -4.66 -16.33
CA GLU A 78 21.27 -4.05 -15.00
C GLU A 78 20.42 -4.76 -13.94
N GLN A 79 19.18 -5.13 -14.27
CA GLN A 79 18.31 -5.85 -13.34
C GLN A 79 18.85 -7.26 -13.06
N ALA A 80 19.44 -7.91 -14.08
CA ALA A 80 20.02 -9.24 -13.93
C ALA A 80 21.17 -9.24 -12.91
N GLU A 81 22.07 -8.25 -12.98
CA GLU A 81 23.15 -8.08 -12.01
C GLU A 81 22.63 -7.86 -10.57
N ARG A 82 21.56 -7.08 -10.42
CA ARG A 82 20.94 -6.84 -9.10
C ARG A 82 20.25 -8.09 -8.56
N LEU A 83 19.57 -8.84 -9.42
CA LEU A 83 18.96 -10.12 -9.03
C LEU A 83 20.02 -11.14 -8.60
N ILE A 84 21.17 -11.19 -9.28
CA ILE A 84 22.29 -12.05 -8.87
C ILE A 84 22.68 -11.74 -7.42
N LYS A 85 22.93 -10.47 -7.09
CA LYS A 85 23.27 -10.05 -5.72
C LYS A 85 22.20 -10.43 -4.70
N ILE A 86 20.92 -10.23 -5.03
CA ILE A 86 19.79 -10.58 -4.15
C ILE A 86 19.79 -12.08 -3.83
N PHE A 87 19.95 -12.93 -4.86
CA PHE A 87 19.83 -14.37 -4.68
C PHE A 87 21.10 -15.01 -4.14
N GLU A 88 22.29 -14.46 -4.41
CA GLU A 88 23.54 -14.84 -3.74
C GLU A 88 23.47 -14.60 -2.23
N ALA A 89 22.91 -13.45 -1.80
CA ALA A 89 22.68 -13.19 -0.37
C ALA A 89 21.72 -14.20 0.27
N ALA A 90 20.80 -14.76 -0.52
CA ALA A 90 19.91 -15.84 -0.12
C ALA A 90 20.52 -17.25 -0.25
N LYS A 91 21.82 -17.37 -0.59
CA LYS A 91 22.51 -18.63 -0.87
C LYS A 91 21.87 -19.45 -2.00
N ALA A 92 21.22 -18.78 -2.94
CA ALA A 92 20.66 -19.36 -4.14
C ALA A 92 21.58 -19.07 -5.35
N THR A 93 21.54 -19.95 -6.33
CA THR A 93 22.26 -19.78 -7.60
C THR A 93 21.39 -18.96 -8.54
N ALA A 94 21.93 -17.86 -9.07
CA ALA A 94 21.30 -17.04 -10.10
C ALA A 94 22.18 -17.03 -11.36
N THR A 95 21.67 -17.59 -12.46
CA THR A 95 22.40 -17.70 -13.73
C THR A 95 21.68 -16.93 -14.82
N VAL A 96 22.40 -16.09 -15.56
CA VAL A 96 21.85 -15.37 -16.71
C VAL A 96 21.75 -16.33 -17.91
N GLU A 97 20.53 -16.48 -18.44
CA GLU A 97 20.17 -17.28 -19.60
C GLU A 97 19.45 -16.39 -20.63
N GLY A 98 20.22 -15.67 -21.46
CA GLY A 98 19.69 -14.71 -22.42
C GLY A 98 19.01 -13.53 -21.73
N GLU A 99 17.72 -13.29 -22.01
CA GLU A 99 16.91 -12.24 -21.35
C GLU A 99 16.28 -12.68 -20.02
N LYS A 100 16.75 -13.79 -19.44
CA LYS A 100 16.22 -14.34 -18.20
C LYS A 100 17.34 -14.57 -17.19
N VAL A 101 16.99 -14.50 -15.92
CA VAL A 101 17.81 -15.00 -14.82
C VAL A 101 17.11 -16.21 -14.24
N LYS A 102 17.76 -17.37 -14.33
CA LYS A 102 17.30 -18.60 -13.72
C LYS A 102 17.81 -18.67 -12.29
N ILE A 103 16.90 -18.81 -11.34
CA ILE A 103 17.19 -18.92 -9.91
C ILE A 103 16.91 -20.34 -9.46
N THR A 104 17.87 -20.94 -8.76
CA THR A 104 17.74 -22.28 -8.16
C THR A 104 18.29 -22.26 -6.75
N GLY A 105 17.56 -22.85 -5.80
CA GLY A 105 18.04 -22.93 -4.42
C GLY A 105 16.97 -23.35 -3.44
N ASP A 106 17.33 -23.22 -2.16
CA ASP A 106 16.45 -23.50 -1.05
C ASP A 106 15.34 -22.45 -0.93
N MET A 107 14.10 -22.88 -1.06
CA MET A 107 12.93 -22.00 -1.02
C MET A 107 12.78 -21.30 0.34
N GLY A 108 13.02 -22.02 1.43
CA GLY A 108 13.00 -21.47 2.78
C GLY A 108 14.01 -20.33 2.94
N ALA A 109 15.26 -20.54 2.54
CA ALA A 109 16.32 -19.53 2.59
C ALA A 109 16.02 -18.32 1.69
N ILE A 110 15.52 -18.55 0.47
CA ILE A 110 15.09 -17.49 -0.44
C ILE A 110 14.01 -16.62 0.21
N LEU A 111 12.94 -17.24 0.70
CA LEU A 111 11.84 -16.51 1.33
C LEU A 111 12.27 -15.84 2.63
N ALA A 112 13.10 -16.48 3.44
CA ALA A 112 13.63 -15.89 4.67
C ALA A 112 14.42 -14.61 4.35
N ASN A 113 15.27 -14.63 3.32
CA ASN A 113 16.01 -13.46 2.88
C ASN A 113 15.09 -12.33 2.41
N MET A 114 14.13 -12.65 1.52
CA MET A 114 13.14 -11.69 1.01
C MET A 114 12.30 -11.07 2.13
N LEU A 115 11.84 -11.89 3.08
CA LEU A 115 11.01 -11.44 4.19
C LEU A 115 11.80 -10.65 5.23
N ALA A 116 13.09 -10.92 5.42
CA ALA A 116 13.96 -10.11 6.26
C ALA A 116 14.14 -8.70 5.67
N ASP A 117 14.34 -8.59 4.36
CA ASP A 117 14.43 -7.29 3.69
C ASP A 117 13.09 -6.54 3.74
N ALA A 118 11.97 -7.26 3.55
CA ALA A 118 10.63 -6.69 3.71
C ALA A 118 10.41 -6.17 5.13
N ASP A 119 10.85 -6.90 6.16
CA ASP A 119 10.71 -6.51 7.56
C ASP A 119 11.52 -5.24 7.88
N ALA A 120 12.78 -5.20 7.45
CA ALA A 120 13.64 -4.03 7.61
C ALA A 120 13.02 -2.80 6.92
N MET A 121 12.57 -2.95 5.68
CA MET A 121 11.87 -1.88 4.95
C MET A 121 10.57 -1.47 5.66
N TYR A 122 9.79 -2.42 6.18
CA TYR A 122 8.58 -2.10 6.94
C TYR A 122 8.88 -1.26 8.18
N LYS A 123 10.00 -1.52 8.85
CA LYS A 123 10.46 -0.79 10.05
C LYS A 123 11.19 0.51 9.75
N ASN A 124 11.27 0.90 8.47
CA ASN A 124 12.05 2.05 7.99
C ASN A 124 13.56 1.91 8.21
N GLU A 125 14.06 0.68 8.28
CA GLU A 125 15.48 0.33 8.47
C GLU A 125 16.17 0.00 7.13
N GLY A 126 15.73 0.67 6.05
CA GLY A 126 16.14 0.37 4.69
C GLY A 126 17.64 0.57 4.42
N LYS A 127 18.34 1.31 5.29
CA LYS A 127 19.81 1.44 5.23
C LYS A 127 20.51 0.08 5.26
N ALA A 128 20.04 -0.85 6.10
CA ALA A 128 20.60 -2.20 6.16
C ALA A 128 20.43 -2.96 4.83
N VAL A 129 19.31 -2.75 4.14
CA VAL A 129 19.04 -3.33 2.82
C VAL A 129 19.93 -2.70 1.75
N ALA A 130 20.10 -1.38 1.78
CA ALA A 130 20.98 -0.68 0.86
C ALA A 130 22.45 -1.10 1.02
N GLU A 131 22.93 -1.22 2.26
CA GLU A 131 24.28 -1.69 2.58
C GLU A 131 24.48 -3.16 2.16
N LYS A 132 23.47 -4.02 2.38
CA LYS A 132 23.52 -5.43 2.00
C LYS A 132 23.70 -5.65 0.50
N TYR A 133 23.05 -4.83 -0.33
CA TYR A 133 23.05 -5.03 -1.78
C TYR A 133 23.91 -4.02 -2.57
N GLY A 134 24.32 -2.92 -1.94
CA GLY A 134 25.14 -1.87 -2.54
C GLY A 134 24.38 -0.96 -3.51
N TYR A 135 23.06 -0.85 -3.37
CA TYR A 135 22.22 0.06 -4.15
C TYR A 135 20.94 0.45 -3.41
N GLN A 136 20.16 1.38 -3.95
CA GLN A 136 18.99 1.96 -3.28
C GLN A 136 18.00 0.89 -2.77
N GLU A 137 17.59 1.01 -1.52
CA GLU A 137 16.76 0.03 -0.81
C GLU A 137 15.36 -0.15 -1.41
N LYS A 138 14.74 0.94 -1.93
CA LYS A 138 13.47 0.84 -2.65
C LYS A 138 13.63 0.04 -3.93
N GLN A 139 14.72 0.26 -4.66
CA GLN A 139 15.00 -0.52 -5.87
C GLN A 139 15.25 -1.99 -5.52
N ALA A 140 15.94 -2.29 -4.42
CA ALA A 140 16.17 -3.67 -3.98
C ALA A 140 14.85 -4.39 -3.65
N LEU A 141 13.97 -3.74 -2.88
CA LEU A 141 12.66 -4.29 -2.56
C LEU A 141 11.78 -4.47 -3.81
N TYR A 142 11.87 -3.56 -4.77
CA TYR A 142 11.19 -3.68 -6.06
C TYR A 142 11.72 -4.86 -6.90
N ASP A 143 13.04 -5.03 -6.98
CA ASP A 143 13.63 -6.17 -7.68
C ASP A 143 13.17 -7.50 -7.03
N ILE A 144 13.18 -7.57 -5.68
CA ILE A 144 12.65 -8.72 -4.92
C ILE A 144 11.17 -8.97 -5.24
N TYR A 145 10.35 -7.92 -5.29
CA TYR A 145 8.93 -8.01 -5.68
C TYR A 145 8.77 -8.59 -7.08
N THR A 146 9.53 -8.08 -8.06
CA THR A 146 9.46 -8.58 -9.45
C THR A 146 9.88 -10.05 -9.55
N ALA A 147 10.88 -10.46 -8.76
CA ALA A 147 11.31 -11.85 -8.68
C ALA A 147 10.26 -12.75 -8.04
N ALA A 148 9.63 -12.32 -6.94
CA ALA A 148 8.53 -13.06 -6.31
C ALA A 148 7.34 -13.21 -7.27
N LYS A 149 6.97 -12.14 -7.99
CA LYS A 149 5.90 -12.18 -9.01
C LYS A 149 6.22 -13.17 -10.14
N ALA A 150 7.46 -13.17 -10.62
CA ALA A 150 7.92 -14.13 -11.61
C ALA A 150 7.92 -15.57 -11.08
N ALA A 151 8.36 -15.79 -9.83
CA ALA A 151 8.30 -17.08 -9.16
C ALA A 151 6.86 -17.61 -9.08
N VAL A 152 5.89 -16.79 -8.69
CA VAL A 152 4.46 -17.18 -8.67
C VAL A 152 4.01 -17.67 -10.04
N LYS A 153 4.29 -16.90 -11.10
CA LYS A 153 3.88 -17.26 -12.46
C LYS A 153 4.54 -18.56 -12.92
N ASP A 154 5.84 -18.69 -12.73
CA ASP A 154 6.62 -19.82 -13.23
C ASP A 154 6.31 -21.11 -12.45
N LEU A 155 6.26 -21.05 -11.12
CA LEU A 155 5.91 -22.20 -10.27
C LEU A 155 4.49 -22.70 -10.53
N ASN A 156 3.52 -21.81 -10.79
CA ASN A 156 2.18 -22.22 -11.22
C ASN A 156 2.20 -22.98 -12.55
N SER A 157 3.04 -22.55 -13.51
CA SER A 157 3.18 -23.26 -14.79
C SER A 157 3.81 -24.65 -14.64
N GLN A 158 4.61 -24.84 -13.58
CA GLN A 158 5.18 -26.12 -13.16
C GLN A 158 4.23 -26.94 -12.27
N SER A 159 2.97 -26.53 -12.07
CA SER A 159 2.00 -27.13 -11.14
C SER A 159 2.44 -27.14 -9.66
N LYS A 160 3.43 -26.32 -9.28
CA LYS A 160 3.93 -26.11 -7.91
C LYS A 160 3.10 -25.06 -7.17
N PHE A 161 1.80 -25.34 -7.02
CA PHE A 161 0.81 -24.37 -6.53
C PHE A 161 1.04 -23.99 -5.06
N LYS A 162 1.53 -24.91 -4.23
CA LYS A 162 1.79 -24.64 -2.80
C LYS A 162 2.94 -23.65 -2.65
N GLU A 163 3.99 -23.83 -3.44
CA GLU A 163 5.17 -22.99 -3.50
C GLU A 163 4.81 -21.61 -4.05
N ALA A 164 4.09 -21.56 -5.17
CA ALA A 164 3.59 -20.33 -5.76
C ALA A 164 2.69 -19.54 -4.78
N ALA A 165 1.81 -20.22 -4.05
CA ALA A 165 0.94 -19.58 -3.07
C ALA A 165 1.74 -18.90 -1.94
N LEU A 166 2.85 -19.49 -1.51
CA LEU A 166 3.69 -18.90 -0.46
C LEU A 166 4.48 -17.69 -0.97
N PHE A 167 5.05 -17.74 -2.18
CA PHE A 167 5.62 -16.55 -2.82
C PHE A 167 4.59 -15.43 -3.00
N ASN A 168 3.36 -15.77 -3.38
CA ASN A 168 2.27 -14.80 -3.49
C ASN A 168 1.90 -14.19 -2.13
N ASN A 169 1.96 -14.99 -1.05
CA ASN A 169 1.74 -14.50 0.31
C ASN A 169 2.84 -13.54 0.73
N ALA A 170 4.12 -13.87 0.51
CA ALA A 170 5.24 -12.97 0.76
C ALA A 170 5.12 -11.68 -0.05
N MET A 171 4.73 -11.75 -1.31
CA MET A 171 4.50 -10.60 -2.16
C MET A 171 3.41 -9.67 -1.61
N THR A 172 2.21 -10.19 -1.39
CA THR A 172 1.02 -9.38 -1.07
C THR A 172 0.89 -9.00 0.40
N LYS A 173 1.54 -9.74 1.31
CA LYS A 173 1.43 -9.53 2.76
C LYS A 173 2.71 -9.01 3.41
N ALA A 174 3.84 -9.01 2.72
CA ALA A 174 5.09 -8.47 3.23
C ALA A 174 5.71 -7.44 2.28
N LEU A 175 6.04 -7.82 1.04
CA LEU A 175 6.78 -6.96 0.11
C LEU A 175 5.98 -5.71 -0.29
N GLU A 176 4.73 -5.87 -0.72
CA GLU A 176 3.85 -4.75 -1.11
C GLU A 176 3.61 -3.78 0.07
N PRO A 177 3.18 -4.23 1.27
CA PRO A 177 3.06 -3.35 2.42
C PRO A 177 4.38 -2.66 2.82
N ALA A 178 5.50 -3.39 2.80
CA ALA A 178 6.81 -2.81 3.13
C ALA A 178 7.21 -1.70 2.16
N TYR A 179 6.97 -1.89 0.86
CA TYR A 179 7.27 -0.88 -0.15
C TYR A 179 6.37 0.35 -0.01
N ASN A 180 5.07 0.14 0.16
CA ASN A 180 4.07 1.20 0.23
C ASN A 180 4.19 2.03 1.51
N TYR A 181 4.55 1.41 2.62
CA TYR A 181 4.65 2.06 3.92
C TYR A 181 6.07 2.52 4.29
N TYR A 182 7.07 2.31 3.44
CA TYR A 182 8.44 2.73 3.72
C TYR A 182 8.53 4.27 3.86
N GLY A 183 9.10 4.73 4.97
CA GLY A 183 9.21 6.13 5.37
C GLY A 183 8.06 6.63 6.25
N ILE A 184 6.98 5.88 6.40
CA ILE A 184 5.82 6.26 7.23
C ILE A 184 6.02 5.71 8.66
N PRO A 185 5.85 6.51 9.73
CA PRO A 185 5.87 5.99 11.10
C PRO A 185 4.65 5.09 11.34
N ALA A 186 4.75 4.11 12.25
CA ALA A 186 3.60 3.29 12.64
C ALA A 186 3.08 3.76 14.00
N VAL A 187 1.83 4.22 14.07
CA VAL A 187 1.19 4.67 15.31
C VAL A 187 -0.07 3.83 15.57
N PRO A 188 -0.27 3.31 16.79
CA PRO A 188 -1.50 2.62 17.16
C PRO A 188 -2.74 3.52 17.04
N ILE A 189 -3.85 2.96 16.54
CA ILE A 189 -5.13 3.69 16.50
C ILE A 189 -5.59 4.17 17.90
N ALA A 190 -5.23 3.42 18.95
CA ALA A 190 -5.55 3.77 20.33
C ALA A 190 -4.93 5.12 20.77
N GLU A 191 -3.86 5.58 20.13
CA GLU A 191 -3.27 6.89 20.40
C GLU A 191 -3.95 8.03 19.64
N LYS A 192 -4.72 7.72 18.60
CA LYS A 192 -5.35 8.69 17.69
C LYS A 192 -6.87 8.53 17.57
N TRP A 193 -7.49 7.73 18.44
CA TRP A 193 -8.90 7.34 18.33
C TRP A 193 -9.84 8.55 18.27
N GLY A 194 -9.58 9.59 19.09
CA GLY A 194 -10.39 10.81 19.11
C GLY A 194 -10.35 11.54 17.77
N THR A 195 -9.16 11.70 17.20
CA THR A 195 -8.99 12.32 15.87
C THR A 195 -9.69 11.52 14.77
N VAL A 196 -9.58 10.18 14.81
CA VAL A 196 -10.26 9.30 13.85
C VAL A 196 -11.77 9.45 13.96
N VAL A 197 -12.35 9.36 15.16
CA VAL A 197 -13.80 9.51 15.37
C VAL A 197 -14.29 10.87 14.89
N ILE A 198 -13.60 11.95 15.27
CA ILE A 198 -13.95 13.31 14.83
C ILE A 198 -13.91 13.42 13.30
N SER A 199 -12.89 12.85 12.65
CA SER A 199 -12.77 12.90 11.19
C SER A 199 -13.90 12.13 10.49
N LEU A 200 -14.32 10.97 11.02
CA LEU A 200 -15.40 10.18 10.46
C LEU A 200 -16.77 10.86 10.64
N VAL A 201 -17.05 11.36 11.84
CA VAL A 201 -18.27 12.13 12.12
C VAL A 201 -18.30 13.39 11.25
N GLY A 202 -17.17 14.09 11.15
CA GLY A 202 -17.01 15.27 10.30
C GLY A 202 -17.27 14.94 8.83
N TYR A 203 -16.74 13.84 8.31
CA TYR A 203 -16.98 13.37 6.94
C TYR A 203 -18.47 13.10 6.67
N VAL A 204 -19.16 12.43 7.59
CA VAL A 204 -20.60 12.15 7.44
C VAL A 204 -21.41 13.44 7.45
N ILE A 205 -21.16 14.34 8.40
CA ILE A 205 -21.86 15.63 8.47
C ILE A 205 -21.60 16.46 7.21
N TYR A 206 -20.34 16.51 6.77
CA TYR A 206 -19.92 17.26 5.59
C TYR A 206 -20.55 16.73 4.29
N THR A 207 -20.59 15.42 4.10
CA THR A 207 -21.20 14.79 2.92
C THR A 207 -22.72 14.95 2.91
N LEU A 208 -23.37 14.80 4.07
CA LEU A 208 -24.81 15.06 4.20
C LEU A 208 -25.13 16.54 3.96
N TRP A 209 -24.35 17.47 4.53
CA TRP A 209 -24.53 18.90 4.29
C TRP A 209 -24.52 19.23 2.80
N PHE A 210 -23.55 18.70 2.06
CA PHE A 210 -23.51 18.86 0.61
C PHE A 210 -24.76 18.28 -0.07
N GLY A 211 -25.14 17.04 0.27
CA GLY A 211 -26.32 16.38 -0.28
C GLY A 211 -27.61 17.17 -0.05
N PHE A 212 -27.85 17.61 1.19
CA PHE A 212 -29.01 18.43 1.54
C PHE A 212 -29.00 19.79 0.85
N SER A 213 -27.83 20.39 0.63
CA SER A 213 -27.75 21.66 -0.10
C SER A 213 -28.27 21.52 -1.54
N ILE A 214 -27.93 20.42 -2.22
CA ILE A 214 -28.41 20.12 -3.57
C ILE A 214 -29.90 19.76 -3.55
N LEU A 215 -30.33 18.93 -2.59
CA LEU A 215 -31.72 18.54 -2.42
C LEU A 215 -32.63 19.76 -2.32
N PHE A 216 -32.33 20.70 -1.41
CA PHE A 216 -33.14 21.90 -1.21
C PHE A 216 -33.15 22.85 -2.41
N MET A 217 -32.05 22.91 -3.18
CA MET A 217 -32.05 23.66 -4.43
C MET A 217 -32.97 23.02 -5.48
N PHE A 218 -32.99 21.69 -5.60
CA PHE A 218 -33.89 20.99 -6.53
C PHE A 218 -35.35 21.09 -6.10
N GLU A 219 -35.67 20.91 -4.83
CA GLU A 219 -37.01 21.16 -4.28
C GLU A 219 -37.42 22.62 -4.51
N GLY A 220 -36.49 23.56 -4.32
CA GLY A 220 -36.65 24.98 -4.64
C GLY A 220 -37.04 25.25 -6.09
N TRP A 221 -36.57 24.43 -7.03
CA TRP A 221 -36.97 24.48 -8.44
C TRP A 221 -38.30 23.78 -8.75
N GLY A 222 -38.91 23.11 -7.78
CA GLY A 222 -40.18 22.40 -7.94
C GLY A 222 -40.01 20.93 -8.35
N LEU A 223 -38.78 20.40 -8.31
CA LEU A 223 -38.55 18.96 -8.44
C LEU A 223 -38.87 18.29 -7.10
N LYS A 224 -39.99 17.57 -7.05
CA LYS A 224 -40.28 16.70 -5.92
C LYS A 224 -39.41 15.45 -6.02
N LEU A 225 -38.49 15.29 -5.07
CA LEU A 225 -37.62 14.12 -4.97
C LEU A 225 -38.19 13.05 -4.01
N GLU A 226 -39.47 13.18 -3.64
CA GLU A 226 -40.27 12.14 -2.97
C GLU A 226 -40.94 11.20 -4.00
N HIS A 227 -41.28 9.99 -3.56
CA HIS A 227 -42.30 9.15 -4.18
C HIS A 227 -43.70 9.62 -3.77
#